data_AF-A0A2K6KQ43-F1
#
_entry.id   AF-A0A2K6KQ43-F1
#
_cell.length_a   1.000
_cell.length_b   1.000
_cell.length_c   1.000
_cell.angle_alpha   90.00
_cell.angle_beta   90.00
_cell.angle_gamma   90.00
#
_symmetry.space_group_name_H-M   'P 1'
#
loop_
_entity.id
_entity.type
_entity.pdbx_description
1 polymer ?
#
loop_
_entity_poly.entity_id
_entity_poly.type
_entity_poly.pdbx_seq_one_letter_code
_entity_poly.pdbx_strand_id
1 'polypeptide(L)'
;DASIHSLDAAIVGNKDSPSIWATIPGKTFVNITPAEVGVLVGKDWSSFFVNGLTLGDGELTVDLKTKSIGGAPTFNVTGTMTAKTLGLLMGKVGVHGSFINNKCYEMASLLQRSQY
;
A
#
# COMPACT_ATOMS: atom_id res chain seq x y z
N ASP A 1 10.62 -7.61 13.32
CA ASP A 1 9.60 -6.76 13.96
C ASP A 1 9.11 -5.69 12.98
N ALA A 2 7.88 -5.82 12.49
CA ALA A 2 7.28 -4.86 11.55
C ALA A 2 6.90 -3.54 12.23
N SER A 3 6.63 -3.59 13.55
CA SER A 3 5.97 -2.53 14.33
C SER A 3 6.85 -1.32 14.67
N ILE A 4 8.18 -1.48 14.64
CA ILE A 4 9.10 -0.37 14.93
C ILE A 4 9.06 0.69 13.83
N HIS A 5 8.90 0.29 12.57
CA HIS A 5 9.11 1.16 11.41
C HIS A 5 7.83 1.52 10.65
N SER A 6 6.80 0.67 10.73
CA SER A 6 5.51 0.93 10.09
C SER A 6 4.55 1.59 11.08
N LEU A 7 3.87 2.64 10.64
CA LEU A 7 2.87 3.39 11.39
C LEU A 7 1.46 2.83 11.18
N ASP A 8 1.17 2.42 9.95
CA ASP A 8 -0.13 1.93 9.51
C ASP A 8 0.02 0.84 8.45
N ALA A 9 -0.95 -0.07 8.38
CA ALA A 9 -0.99 -1.15 7.42
C ALA A 9 -2.44 -1.53 7.09
N ALA A 10 -2.69 -1.92 5.84
CA ALA A 10 -3.98 -2.48 5.43
C ALA A 10 -3.82 -3.55 4.36
N ILE A 11 -4.71 -4.53 4.39
CA ILE A 11 -4.92 -5.52 3.33
C ILE A 11 -6.32 -5.31 2.79
N VAL A 12 -6.41 -5.14 1.48
CA VAL A 12 -7.64 -4.85 0.77
C VAL A 12 -7.84 -5.93 -0.29
N GLY A 13 -8.98 -6.63 -0.26
CA GLY A 13 -9.34 -7.54 -1.35
C GLY A 13 -9.66 -6.73 -2.60
N ASN A 14 -9.12 -7.13 -3.75
CA ASN A 14 -9.37 -6.45 -5.03
C ASN A 14 -10.35 -7.21 -5.94
N LYS A 15 -10.68 -8.47 -5.61
CA LYS A 15 -11.47 -9.36 -6.46
C LYS A 15 -12.96 -9.28 -6.15
N ASP A 16 -13.78 -9.19 -7.20
CA ASP A 16 -15.26 -9.19 -7.23
C ASP A 16 -15.95 -8.02 -6.48
N SER A 17 -15.57 -7.76 -5.23
CA SER A 17 -16.11 -6.69 -4.40
C SER A 17 -15.01 -6.09 -3.52
N PRO A 18 -14.38 -4.99 -3.99
CA PRO A 18 -13.24 -4.44 -3.30
C PRO A 18 -13.58 -3.98 -1.88
N SER A 19 -12.83 -4.48 -0.90
CA SER A 19 -13.14 -4.28 0.52
C SER A 19 -11.90 -4.43 1.40
N ILE A 20 -11.86 -3.71 2.52
CA ILE A 20 -10.78 -3.82 3.50
C ILE A 20 -10.95 -5.15 4.26
N TRP A 21 -9.93 -6.01 4.22
CA TRP A 21 -9.91 -7.28 4.94
C TRP A 21 -9.27 -7.16 6.32
N ALA A 22 -8.24 -6.31 6.43
CA ALA A 22 -7.56 -6.05 7.68
C ALA A 22 -6.93 -4.64 7.68
N THR A 23 -6.94 -3.97 8.83
CA THR A 23 -6.29 -2.67 9.04
C THR A 23 -5.99 -2.46 10.51
N ILE A 24 -5.10 -1.50 10.83
CA ILE A 24 -4.80 -1.14 12.21
C ILE A 24 -5.89 -0.17 12.73
N PRO A 25 -6.60 -0.52 13.82
CA PRO A 25 -7.64 0.34 14.39
C PRO A 25 -7.09 1.72 14.80
N GLY A 26 -7.88 2.77 14.55
CA GLY A 26 -7.55 4.14 14.94
C GLY A 26 -6.43 4.80 14.12
N LYS A 27 -6.12 4.26 12.93
CA LYS A 27 -5.13 4.81 11.99
C LYS A 27 -5.78 5.41 10.74
N THR A 28 -5.00 5.65 9.70
CA THR A 28 -5.45 6.32 8.47
C THR A 28 -6.19 5.34 7.57
N PHE A 29 -5.66 4.14 7.38
CA PHE A 29 -6.15 3.20 6.38
C PHE A 29 -7.51 2.58 6.71
N VAL A 30 -7.94 2.60 7.98
CA VAL A 30 -9.30 2.18 8.36
C VAL A 30 -10.40 3.05 7.74
N ASN A 31 -10.06 4.27 7.34
CA ASN A 31 -11.01 5.22 6.76
C ASN A 31 -11.02 5.19 5.22
N ILE A 32 -10.27 4.29 4.58
CA ILE A 32 -10.29 4.17 3.10
C ILE A 32 -11.70 3.77 2.67
N THR A 33 -12.29 4.56 1.78
CA THR A 33 -13.62 4.32 1.23
C THR A 33 -13.58 3.27 0.12
N PRO A 34 -14.69 2.54 -0.13
CA PRO A 34 -14.79 1.63 -1.27
C PRO A 34 -14.49 2.30 -2.63
N ALA A 35 -14.78 3.60 -2.76
CA ALA A 35 -14.44 4.37 -3.96
C ALA A 35 -12.92 4.55 -4.12
N GLU A 36 -12.22 4.92 -3.04
CA GLU A 36 -10.75 5.00 -3.03
C GLU A 36 -10.12 3.63 -3.25
N VAL A 37 -10.67 2.56 -2.66
CA VAL A 37 -10.26 1.19 -2.99
C VAL A 37 -10.45 0.92 -4.48
N GLY A 38 -11.62 1.22 -5.04
CA GLY A 38 -11.93 0.99 -6.46
C GLY A 38 -10.97 1.72 -7.40
N VAL A 39 -10.52 2.91 -7.00
CA VAL A 39 -9.50 3.69 -7.69
C VAL A 39 -8.11 3.05 -7.54
N LEU A 40 -7.75 2.63 -6.32
CA LEU A 40 -6.48 1.97 -6.03
C LEU A 40 -6.37 0.58 -6.67
N VAL A 41 -7.45 -0.17 -6.84
CA VAL A 41 -7.45 -1.50 -7.48
C VAL A 41 -7.91 -1.45 -8.94
N GLY A 42 -8.21 -0.24 -9.43
CA GLY A 42 -8.76 0.00 -10.76
C GLY A 42 -7.81 -0.46 -11.86
N LYS A 43 -8.35 -0.66 -13.06
CA LYS A 43 -7.57 -1.18 -14.20
C LYS A 43 -6.59 -0.14 -14.77
N ASP A 44 -6.76 1.15 -14.44
CA ASP A 44 -6.04 2.26 -15.05
C ASP A 44 -5.03 2.91 -14.10
N TRP A 45 -4.00 2.12 -13.78
CA TRP A 45 -2.89 2.58 -12.94
C TRP A 45 -2.05 3.66 -13.62
N SER A 46 -2.11 3.77 -14.95
CA SER A 46 -1.35 4.74 -15.75
C SER A 46 -1.56 6.18 -15.28
N SER A 47 -2.76 6.49 -14.78
CA SER A 47 -3.13 7.79 -14.22
C SER A 47 -2.45 8.15 -12.90
N PHE A 48 -1.91 7.15 -12.16
CA PHE A 48 -1.15 7.35 -10.92
C PHE A 48 0.34 7.63 -11.16
N PHE A 49 0.83 7.48 -12.39
CA PHE A 49 2.25 7.59 -12.68
C PHE A 49 2.72 9.04 -12.78
N VAL A 50 3.40 9.49 -11.74
CA VAL A 50 4.52 10.42 -11.85
C VAL A 50 5.64 9.88 -10.97
N ASN A 51 6.64 9.25 -11.61
CA ASN A 51 7.89 8.71 -11.04
C ASN A 51 7.82 7.37 -10.27
N GLY A 52 8.21 6.29 -10.95
CA GLY A 52 8.80 5.10 -10.32
C GLY A 52 7.90 3.87 -10.25
N LEU A 53 7.96 3.02 -11.27
CA LEU A 53 7.45 1.65 -11.23
C LEU A 53 8.55 0.70 -11.69
N THR A 54 8.78 -0.36 -10.93
CA THR A 54 9.53 -1.53 -11.38
C THR A 54 8.52 -2.62 -11.68
N LEU A 55 8.38 -2.99 -12.96
CA LEU A 55 7.48 -4.05 -13.40
C LEU A 55 8.25 -5.37 -13.45
N GLY A 56 7.98 -6.26 -12.50
CA GLY A 56 8.39 -7.67 -12.53
C GLY A 56 7.13 -8.55 -12.52
N ASP A 57 6.99 -9.37 -13.56
CA ASP A 57 6.07 -10.53 -13.71
C ASP A 57 4.89 -10.67 -12.72
N GLY A 58 3.96 -9.71 -12.75
CA GLY A 58 2.66 -9.83 -12.08
C GLY A 58 2.53 -9.18 -10.70
N GLU A 59 3.58 -8.57 -10.15
CA GLU A 59 3.51 -7.75 -8.94
C GLU A 59 3.72 -6.27 -9.28
N LEU A 60 2.73 -5.43 -8.96
CA LEU A 60 2.79 -3.98 -9.14
C LEU A 60 3.06 -3.34 -7.79
N THR A 61 4.21 -2.68 -7.62
CA THR A 61 4.51 -1.91 -6.41
C THR A 61 4.63 -0.43 -6.73
N VAL A 62 3.98 0.40 -5.93
CA VAL A 62 4.00 1.87 -6.04
C VAL A 62 4.47 2.49 -4.75
N ASP A 63 5.40 3.43 -4.85
CA ASP A 63 5.85 4.24 -3.71
C ASP A 63 5.21 5.62 -3.78
N LEU A 64 4.55 5.99 -2.69
CA LEU A 64 3.81 7.22 -2.49
C LEU A 64 4.40 7.97 -1.29
N LYS A 65 4.21 9.28 -1.26
CA LYS A 65 4.55 10.10 -0.10
C LYS A 65 3.39 11.02 0.24
N THR A 66 3.03 11.06 1.52
CA THR A 66 1.95 11.94 1.95
C THR A 66 2.35 13.40 1.73
N LYS A 67 1.41 14.19 1.24
CA LYS A 67 1.57 15.64 1.12
C LYS A 67 1.09 16.29 2.42
N SER A 68 1.91 17.16 3.00
CA SER A 68 1.52 17.98 4.14
C SER A 68 1.39 19.45 3.77
N ILE A 69 0.54 20.17 4.51
CA ILE A 69 0.40 21.62 4.45
C ILE A 69 0.91 22.17 5.78
N GLY A 70 1.66 23.28 5.76
CA GLY A 70 2.11 23.94 6.99
C GLY A 70 3.25 23.22 7.74
N GLY A 71 4.06 22.42 7.05
CA GLY A 71 5.26 21.80 7.64
C GLY A 71 4.99 20.57 8.52
N ALA A 72 3.78 20.02 8.51
CA ALA A 72 3.49 18.78 9.22
C ALA A 72 4.33 17.61 8.65
N PRO A 73 4.61 16.57 9.46
CA PRO A 73 5.41 15.43 9.01
C PRO A 73 4.81 14.74 7.77
N THR A 74 5.68 14.31 6.87
CA THR A 74 5.31 13.48 5.71
C THR A 74 5.71 12.03 5.97
N PHE A 75 4.95 11.11 5.38
CA PHE A 75 5.11 9.67 5.54
C PHE A 75 5.31 9.04 4.18
N ASN A 76 6.21 8.07 4.10
CA ASN A 76 6.31 7.21 2.91
C ASN A 76 5.25 6.12 3.02
N VAL A 77 4.57 5.85 1.91
CA VAL A 77 3.53 4.85 1.79
C VAL A 77 3.90 3.97 0.61
N THR A 78 3.90 2.65 0.77
CA THR A 78 4.02 1.73 -0.36
C THR A 78 2.72 0.97 -0.51
N GLY A 79 2.26 0.81 -1.75
CA GLY A 79 1.20 -0.11 -2.12
C GLY A 79 1.75 -1.22 -3.01
N THR A 80 1.43 -2.47 -2.70
CA THR A 80 1.76 -3.61 -3.56
C THR A 80 0.49 -4.37 -3.91
N MET A 81 0.26 -4.57 -5.20
CA MET A 81 -0.88 -5.33 -5.70
C MET A 81 -0.46 -6.73 -6.13
N THR A 82 -1.25 -7.71 -5.69
CA THR A 82 -1.21 -9.11 -6.12
C THR A 82 -2.44 -9.42 -6.98
N ALA A 83 -2.58 -10.69 -7.37
CA ALA A 83 -3.72 -11.15 -8.16
C ALA A 83 -5.08 -11.00 -7.47
N LYS A 84 -5.15 -11.00 -6.13
CA LYS A 84 -6.44 -10.92 -5.39
C LYS A 84 -6.45 -9.87 -4.28
N THR A 85 -5.30 -9.30 -3.93
CA THR A 85 -5.16 -8.38 -2.80
C THR A 85 -4.31 -7.16 -3.16
N LEU A 86 -4.54 -6.07 -2.42
CA LEU A 86 -3.72 -4.88 -2.37
C LEU A 86 -3.24 -4.71 -0.93
N GLY A 87 -1.92 -4.76 -0.76
CA GLY A 87 -1.25 -4.45 0.50
C GLY A 87 -0.84 -2.99 0.54
N LEU A 88 -1.14 -2.30 1.64
CA LEU A 88 -0.74 -0.92 1.89
C LEU A 88 0.10 -0.85 3.16
N LEU A 89 1.23 -0.15 3.12
CA LEU A 89 2.11 0.04 4.26
C LEU A 89 2.52 1.51 4.35
N MET A 90 2.33 2.12 5.52
CA MET A 90 2.81 3.48 5.81
C MET A 90 3.94 3.42 6.83
N GLY A 91 5.06 4.08 6.52
CA GLY A 91 6.17 4.23 7.45
C GLY A 91 5.91 5.30 8.51
N LYS A 92 6.58 5.18 9.65
CA LYS A 92 6.68 6.29 10.61
C LYS A 92 7.50 7.44 10.02
N VAL A 93 7.37 8.64 10.62
CA VAL A 93 8.15 9.81 10.23
C VAL A 93 9.64 9.48 10.24
N GLY A 94 10.35 9.86 9.17
CA GLY A 94 11.79 9.64 9.05
C GLY A 94 12.21 8.24 8.57
N VAL A 95 11.28 7.29 8.42
CA VAL A 95 11.61 5.96 7.87
C VAL A 95 11.74 6.07 6.34
N HIS A 96 12.86 5.58 5.81
CA HIS A 96 13.16 5.63 4.38
C HIS A 96 12.18 4.78 3.56
N GLY A 97 11.77 5.28 2.38
CA GLY A 97 10.78 4.62 1.52
C GLY A 97 11.18 3.20 1.13
N SER A 98 12.45 2.98 0.78
CA SER A 98 12.96 1.64 0.42
C SER A 98 12.76 0.58 1.52
N PHE A 99 12.76 0.99 2.79
CA PHE A 99 12.52 0.06 3.90
C PHE A 99 11.04 -0.34 3.99
N ILE A 100 10.13 0.59 3.73
CA ILE A 100 8.69 0.34 3.66
C ILE A 100 8.37 -0.50 2.44
N ASN A 101 8.99 -0.17 1.31
CA ASN A 101 8.85 -0.89 0.06
C ASN A 101 9.22 -2.37 0.19
N ASN A 102 10.41 -2.65 0.72
CA ASN A 102 10.88 -4.02 0.91
C ASN A 102 9.93 -4.83 1.81
N LYS A 103 9.44 -4.24 2.91
CA LYS A 103 8.46 -4.91 3.78
C LYS A 103 7.11 -5.15 3.10
N CYS A 104 6.64 -4.21 2.29
CA CYS A 104 5.39 -4.35 1.55
C CYS A 104 5.53 -5.46 0.48
N TYR A 105 6.68 -5.52 -0.18
CA TYR A 105 7.04 -6.58 -1.13
C TYR A 105 7.06 -7.96 -0.47
N GLU A 106 7.75 -8.12 0.66
CA GLU A 106 7.77 -9.39 1.40
C GLU A 106 6.36 -9.87 1.77
N MET A 107 5.50 -8.96 2.22
CA MET A 107 4.10 -9.26 2.55
C MET A 107 3.31 -9.71 1.31
N ALA A 108 3.46 -9.01 0.18
CA ALA A 108 2.79 -9.35 -1.07
C ALA A 108 3.26 -10.71 -1.61
N SER A 109 4.56 -10.98 -1.60
CA SER A 109 5.12 -12.28 -2.00
C SER A 109 4.60 -13.43 -1.14
N LEU A 110 4.36 -13.21 0.15
CA LEU A 110 3.73 -14.22 1.03
C LEU A 110 2.27 -14.48 0.65
N LEU A 111 1.50 -13.42 0.38
CA LEU A 111 0.10 -13.55 -0.06
C LEU A 111 0.02 -14.28 -1.41
N GLN A 112 0.86 -13.89 -2.37
CA GLN A 112 0.91 -14.51 -3.70
C GLN A 112 1.29 -15.99 -3.63
N ARG A 113 2.32 -16.35 -2.84
CA ARG A 113 2.69 -17.76 -2.59
C ARG A 113 1.57 -18.55 -1.93
N SER A 114 0.78 -17.90 -1.09
CA SER A 114 -0.40 -18.48 -0.44
C SER A 114 -1.65 -18.50 -1.33
N GLN A 115 -1.53 -18.08 -2.61
CA GLN A 115 -2.62 -17.99 -3.58
C GLN A 115 -3.69 -16.95 -3.20
N TYR A 116 -3.29 -15.87 -2.54
CA TYR A 116 -4.07 -14.66 -2.22
C TYR A 116 -3.55 -13.41 -2.94
#